data_AF-A0A6J1ML02-F1
#
_entry.id   AF-A0A6J1ML02-F1
#
_cell.length_a   1.000
_cell.length_b   1.000
_cell.length_c   1.000
_cell.angle_alpha   90.00
_cell.angle_beta   90.00
_cell.angle_gamma   90.00
#
_symmetry.space_group_name_H-M   'P 1'
#
loop_
_entity.id
_entity.type
_entity.pdbx_description
1 polymer ?
#
loop_
_entity_poly.entity_id
_entity_poly.type
_entity_poly.pdbx_seq_one_letter_code
_entity_poly.pdbx_strand_id
1 'polypeptide(L)'
;MEPKKRARTVSKEKYKTTLDSKAQYYLNALKVRWMQLHDVPGLFAYQLQESRPGRRLPGKCGFYAELNADRSLKRRVPQVIDSLNPTFRPKQFNFNKVDAMEVMMTIDEERDNVEVQMIINKSPITKYHTLICPDVKKELVQRITFSSLNFCTTFMRSINDPNIRLGYNSPGALASVNHLHFHLLHIPRTLYIDNVELEPLAGNYVYRLKNSESTEAICFVIGVKDTEEDIRDKVQQIHRLTEWLCNNKLPHNLFMTQDRQTNDLRVFLFVRSTYCVSKDASVFNVGFCELVGFFPLSDEAKLQNLTEPIVIERIKDITGNAYESAYRQTKRIVDGSRSTLWPFLTYATCVVISKIK
;
A
#
# COMPACT_ATOMS: atom_id res chain seq x y z
N MET A 1 15.29 37.79 -45.60
CA MET A 1 15.05 37.81 -44.14
C MET A 1 14.18 36.62 -43.79
N GLU A 2 14.77 35.53 -43.29
CA GLU A 2 14.00 34.39 -42.78
C GLU A 2 13.50 34.64 -41.35
N PRO A 3 12.29 34.22 -40.99
CA PRO A 3 11.79 34.37 -39.63
C PRO A 3 12.42 33.31 -38.72
N LYS A 4 13.21 33.76 -37.73
CA LYS A 4 13.75 32.91 -36.66
C LYS A 4 12.60 32.25 -35.88
N LYS A 5 12.48 30.92 -35.98
CA LYS A 5 11.63 30.11 -35.09
C LYS A 5 12.11 30.29 -33.65
N ARG A 6 11.27 30.91 -32.80
CA ARG A 6 11.45 30.94 -31.35
C ARG A 6 11.40 29.50 -30.83
N ALA A 7 12.54 28.97 -30.43
CA ALA A 7 12.59 27.77 -29.61
C ALA A 7 11.79 28.03 -28.32
N ARG A 8 10.77 27.22 -28.08
CA ARG A 8 9.97 27.26 -26.86
C ARG A 8 10.86 26.76 -25.72
N THR A 9 11.46 27.68 -24.98
CA THR A 9 12.13 27.37 -23.72
C THR A 9 11.04 26.92 -22.75
N VAL A 10 10.86 25.61 -22.59
CA VAL A 10 10.07 25.06 -21.48
C VAL A 10 10.82 25.47 -20.22
N SER A 11 10.28 26.45 -19.50
CA SER A 11 10.99 27.16 -18.45
C SER A 11 11.36 26.21 -17.30
N LYS A 12 12.57 26.39 -16.76
CA LYS A 12 13.10 25.73 -15.55
C LYS A 12 12.21 25.91 -14.30
N GLU A 13 11.17 26.75 -14.36
CA GLU A 13 10.20 26.97 -13.28
C GLU A 13 9.24 25.79 -13.11
N LYS A 14 8.89 25.07 -14.19
CA LYS A 14 7.96 23.93 -14.11
C LYS A 14 8.53 22.71 -13.37
N TYR A 15 9.86 22.64 -13.26
CA TYR A 15 10.58 21.59 -12.52
C TYR A 15 10.68 21.85 -11.00
N LYS A 16 10.21 23.00 -10.50
CA LYS A 16 10.27 23.36 -9.07
C LYS A 16 8.97 23.11 -8.29
N THR A 17 7.90 22.62 -8.93
CA THR A 17 6.58 22.51 -8.29
C THR A 17 6.01 21.11 -8.19
N THR A 18 6.58 20.12 -8.87
CA THR A 18 6.02 18.77 -8.98
C THR A 18 6.38 17.89 -7.77
N LEU A 19 5.55 16.90 -7.43
CA LEU A 19 5.76 16.03 -6.28
C LEU A 19 7.09 15.30 -6.32
N ASP A 20 7.54 14.86 -7.48
CA ASP A 20 8.82 14.18 -7.66
C ASP A 20 10.03 15.04 -7.25
N SER A 21 9.94 16.37 -7.40
CA SER A 21 10.97 17.30 -6.96
C SER A 21 10.91 17.63 -5.46
N LYS A 22 9.73 17.48 -4.83
CA LYS A 22 9.46 17.92 -3.45
C LYS A 22 9.31 16.77 -2.45
N ALA A 23 9.14 15.52 -2.89
CA ALA A 23 8.86 14.38 -2.02
C ALA A 23 9.87 14.24 -0.88
N GLN A 24 11.18 14.41 -1.16
CA GLN A 24 12.21 14.35 -0.12
C GLN A 24 12.07 15.49 0.92
N TYR A 25 11.75 16.70 0.47
CA TYR A 25 11.49 17.83 1.37
C TYR A 25 10.27 17.54 2.26
N TYR A 26 9.18 17.04 1.68
CA TYR A 26 7.98 16.64 2.42
C TYR A 26 8.27 15.53 3.42
N LEU A 27 9.06 14.52 3.06
CA LEU A 27 9.48 13.47 4.00
C LEU A 27 10.28 14.04 5.18
N ASN A 28 11.21 14.95 4.93
CA ASN A 28 12.01 15.58 5.98
C ASN A 28 11.13 16.41 6.93
N ALA A 29 10.22 17.22 6.37
CA ALA A 29 9.27 18.01 7.15
C ALA A 29 8.33 17.12 7.98
N LEU A 30 7.82 16.03 7.38
CA LEU A 30 7.00 15.03 8.05
C LEU A 30 7.72 14.41 9.25
N LYS A 31 8.98 14.00 9.10
CA LYS A 31 9.77 13.42 10.20
C LYS A 31 9.91 14.39 11.37
N VAL A 32 10.25 15.65 11.09
CA VAL A 32 10.36 16.70 12.13
C VAL A 32 9.01 16.92 12.81
N ARG A 33 7.94 17.08 12.02
CA ARG A 33 6.60 17.32 12.56
C ARG A 33 6.09 16.15 13.39
N TRP A 34 6.33 14.92 12.92
CA TRP A 34 5.94 13.71 13.65
C TRP A 34 6.62 13.65 15.01
N MET A 35 7.92 13.97 15.12
CA MET A 35 8.61 14.03 16.42
C MET A 35 7.97 15.06 17.36
N GLN A 36 7.75 16.28 16.87
CA GLN A 36 7.13 17.34 17.66
C GLN A 36 5.74 16.95 18.18
N LEU A 37 4.93 16.31 17.32
CA LEU A 37 3.60 15.83 17.69
C LEU A 37 3.67 14.64 18.66
N HIS A 38 4.68 13.78 18.54
CA HIS A 38 4.87 12.65 19.43
C HIS A 38 5.12 13.10 20.87
N ASP A 39 5.77 14.25 21.05
CA ASP A 39 6.01 14.85 22.36
C ASP A 39 4.75 15.53 22.96
N VAL A 40 3.67 15.70 22.20
CA VAL A 40 2.42 16.31 22.69
C VAL A 40 1.59 15.28 23.49
N PRO A 41 1.34 15.51 24.79
CA PRO A 41 0.57 14.58 25.61
C PRO A 41 -0.85 14.36 25.07
N GLY A 42 -1.28 13.10 25.01
CA GLY A 42 -2.64 12.71 24.64
C GLY A 42 -2.96 12.72 23.13
N LEU A 43 -2.03 13.19 22.28
CA LEU A 43 -2.24 13.21 20.84
C LEU A 43 -2.15 11.80 20.24
N PHE A 44 -1.14 11.02 20.63
CA PHE A 44 -1.03 9.59 20.35
C PHE A 44 -1.75 8.77 21.42
N ALA A 45 -2.28 7.60 21.06
CA ALA A 45 -2.90 6.68 22.02
C ALA A 45 -1.89 6.12 23.04
N TYR A 46 -0.60 6.12 22.69
CA TYR A 46 0.52 5.76 23.54
C TYR A 46 1.82 6.35 23.00
N GLN A 47 2.80 6.47 23.88
CA GLN A 47 4.16 6.84 23.52
C GLN A 47 4.91 5.62 22.98
N LEU A 48 5.33 5.70 21.72
CA LEU A 48 6.14 4.68 21.08
C LEU A 48 7.55 4.74 21.65
N GLN A 49 7.97 3.69 22.35
CA GLN A 49 9.31 3.60 22.91
C GLN A 49 10.38 3.55 21.80
N GLU A 50 11.49 4.26 21.98
CA GLU A 50 12.58 4.32 20.99
C GLU A 50 13.24 2.97 20.74
N SER A 51 13.48 2.23 21.83
CA SER A 51 13.99 0.86 21.79
C SER A 51 12.91 -0.08 22.32
N ARG A 52 12.56 -1.08 21.52
CA ARG A 52 11.61 -2.13 21.91
C ARG A 52 12.28 -3.49 21.77
N PRO A 53 11.97 -4.45 22.66
CA PRO A 53 12.43 -5.83 22.50
C PRO A 53 12.05 -6.37 21.13
N GLY A 54 12.98 -7.01 20.45
CA GLY A 54 12.73 -7.62 19.16
C GLY A 54 13.85 -8.56 18.77
N ARG A 55 13.54 -9.55 17.93
CA ARG A 55 14.47 -10.59 17.51
C ARG A 55 14.19 -11.05 16.09
N ARG A 56 15.22 -11.55 15.43
CA ARG A 56 15.03 -12.36 14.22
C ARG A 56 14.56 -13.75 14.63
N LEU A 57 13.54 -14.27 13.96
CA LEU A 57 13.13 -15.65 14.11
C LEU A 57 14.20 -16.54 13.47
N PRO A 58 14.67 -17.60 14.15
CA PRO A 58 15.61 -18.54 13.57
C PRO A 58 14.99 -19.26 12.38
N GLY A 59 15.69 -19.28 11.24
CA GLY A 59 15.30 -20.01 10.04
C GLY A 59 15.75 -19.33 8.74
N LYS A 60 15.22 -19.79 7.61
CA LYS A 60 15.61 -19.34 6.26
C LYS A 60 15.06 -17.94 5.95
N CYS A 61 13.87 -17.61 6.44
CA CYS A 61 13.17 -16.38 6.06
C CYS A 61 13.73 -15.15 6.77
N GLY A 62 14.34 -15.33 7.95
CA GLY A 62 14.93 -14.26 8.76
C GLY A 62 13.91 -13.23 9.22
N PHE A 63 12.65 -13.65 9.44
CA PHE A 63 11.55 -12.78 9.87
C PHE A 63 11.93 -12.00 11.13
N TYR A 64 11.48 -10.75 11.25
CA TYR A 64 11.77 -9.90 12.39
C TYR A 64 10.53 -9.64 13.22
N ALA A 65 10.56 -10.04 14.50
CA ALA A 65 9.50 -9.78 15.45
C ALA A 65 9.91 -8.68 16.44
N GLU A 66 8.96 -7.81 16.80
CA GLU A 66 9.20 -6.68 17.68
C GLU A 66 7.99 -6.44 18.59
N LEU A 67 8.23 -6.22 19.87
CA LEU A 67 7.17 -5.97 20.84
C LEU A 67 6.56 -4.58 20.63
N ASN A 68 5.23 -4.51 20.67
CA ASN A 68 4.44 -3.28 20.70
C ASN A 68 3.15 -3.52 21.49
N ALA A 69 3.30 -3.81 22.79
CA ALA A 69 2.20 -4.22 23.67
C ALA A 69 1.13 -3.13 23.81
N ASP A 70 1.55 -1.88 23.99
CA ASP A 70 0.66 -0.73 24.10
C ASP A 70 -0.27 -0.61 22.90
N ARG A 71 0.22 -0.89 21.69
CA ARG A 71 -0.61 -0.87 20.49
C ARG A 71 -1.76 -1.84 20.54
N SER A 72 -1.53 -3.02 21.10
CA SER A 72 -2.55 -4.06 21.17
C SER A 72 -3.64 -3.71 22.18
N LEU A 73 -3.27 -3.00 23.24
CA LEU A 73 -4.17 -2.59 24.33
C LEU A 73 -4.91 -1.28 24.04
N LYS A 74 -4.22 -0.28 23.49
CA LYS A 74 -4.69 1.11 23.42
C LYS A 74 -5.21 1.52 22.04
N ARG A 75 -5.01 0.69 21.00
CA ARG A 75 -5.53 0.98 19.66
C ARG A 75 -7.05 0.86 19.65
N ARG A 76 -7.68 1.77 18.90
CA ARG A 76 -9.11 1.69 18.58
C ARG A 76 -9.51 0.33 18.00
N VAL A 77 -10.67 -0.15 18.42
CA VAL A 77 -11.34 -1.30 17.82
C VAL A 77 -11.53 -1.09 16.30
N PRO A 78 -11.00 -1.98 15.46
CA PRO A 78 -11.18 -1.89 14.01
C PRO A 78 -12.65 -1.98 13.58
N GLN A 79 -12.99 -1.32 12.48
CA GLN A 79 -14.33 -1.42 11.88
C GLN A 79 -14.54 -2.81 11.25
N VAL A 80 -15.78 -3.28 11.31
CA VAL A 80 -16.23 -4.40 10.48
C VAL A 80 -16.49 -3.86 9.07
N ILE A 81 -15.71 -4.34 8.11
CA ILE A 81 -15.85 -4.02 6.68
C ILE A 81 -16.16 -5.34 5.97
N ASP A 82 -17.41 -5.55 5.64
CA ASP A 82 -18.03 -6.81 5.18
C ASP A 82 -17.84 -7.10 3.69
N SER A 83 -17.38 -6.12 2.91
CA SER A 83 -17.20 -6.22 1.46
C SER A 83 -15.94 -5.49 0.98
N LEU A 84 -15.34 -5.97 -0.12
CA LEU A 84 -14.31 -5.25 -0.89
C LEU A 84 -14.84 -4.03 -1.64
N ASN A 85 -16.16 -3.94 -1.77
CA ASN A 85 -16.87 -2.77 -2.30
C ASN A 85 -17.79 -2.23 -1.21
N PRO A 86 -17.25 -1.71 -0.10
CA PRO A 86 -18.08 -1.21 0.97
C PRO A 86 -18.69 0.13 0.56
N THR A 87 -19.75 0.55 1.24
CA THR A 87 -20.29 1.90 1.14
C THR A 87 -19.64 2.79 2.20
N PHE A 88 -19.36 4.05 1.90
CA PHE A 88 -18.85 4.99 2.89
C PHE A 88 -19.86 5.14 4.05
N ARG A 89 -19.37 5.16 5.29
CA ARG A 89 -20.21 5.20 6.50
C ARG A 89 -19.90 6.47 7.30
N PRO A 90 -20.56 7.61 7.00
CA PRO A 90 -20.23 8.90 7.60
C PRO A 90 -20.42 8.94 9.12
N LYS A 91 -21.31 8.10 9.67
CA LYS A 91 -21.52 7.98 11.12
C LYS A 91 -20.38 7.24 11.85
N GLN A 92 -19.73 6.28 11.19
CA GLN A 92 -18.56 5.61 11.76
C GLN A 92 -17.34 6.54 11.76
N PHE A 93 -16.27 6.15 12.45
CA PHE A 93 -15.03 6.92 12.38
C PHE A 93 -14.53 7.00 10.93
N ASN A 94 -14.06 8.17 10.52
CA ASN A 94 -13.43 8.40 9.23
C ASN A 94 -12.45 9.58 9.38
N PHE A 95 -11.56 9.78 8.42
CA PHE A 95 -10.50 10.79 8.54
C PHE A 95 -10.99 12.25 8.46
N ASN A 96 -12.24 12.54 8.11
CA ASN A 96 -12.81 13.89 8.29
C ASN A 96 -13.08 14.22 9.79
N LYS A 97 -12.88 13.26 10.70
CA LYS A 97 -13.15 13.40 12.14
C LYS A 97 -11.88 13.38 13.00
N VAL A 98 -10.70 13.44 12.40
CA VAL A 98 -9.45 13.59 13.16
C VAL A 98 -9.33 15.01 13.68
N ASP A 99 -8.59 15.20 14.77
CA ASP A 99 -8.23 16.55 15.21
C ASP A 99 -7.33 17.21 14.16
N ALA A 100 -7.46 18.53 13.96
CA ALA A 100 -6.60 19.26 13.03
C ALA A 100 -5.11 19.15 13.39
N MET A 101 -4.77 18.98 14.68
CA MET A 101 -3.40 18.73 15.14
C MET A 101 -2.85 17.38 14.69
N GLU A 102 -3.71 16.40 14.38
CA GLU A 102 -3.27 15.10 13.84
C GLU A 102 -2.80 15.20 12.38
N VAL A 103 -3.23 16.25 11.66
CA VAL A 103 -2.82 16.50 10.26
C VAL A 103 -1.45 17.19 10.26
N MET A 104 -0.41 16.48 9.81
CA MET A 104 0.95 17.00 9.76
C MET A 104 1.17 17.95 8.60
N MET A 105 0.60 17.63 7.45
CA MET A 105 0.65 18.45 6.24
C MET A 105 -0.41 18.02 5.24
N THR A 106 -0.75 18.93 4.33
CA THR A 106 -1.57 18.68 3.14
C THR A 106 -0.73 18.96 1.91
N ILE A 107 -0.77 18.07 0.93
CA ILE A 107 0.00 18.15 -0.32
C ILE A 107 -0.99 18.15 -1.48
N ASP A 108 -0.98 19.23 -2.25
CA ASP A 108 -1.75 19.31 -3.49
C ASP A 108 -0.91 18.77 -4.66
N GLU A 109 -1.33 17.65 -5.23
CA GLU A 109 -0.75 17.11 -6.47
C GLU A 109 -1.52 17.66 -7.66
N GLU A 110 -0.93 18.69 -8.29
CA GLU A 110 -1.53 19.41 -9.42
C GLU A 110 -1.81 18.51 -10.63
N ARG A 111 -0.94 17.52 -10.92
CA ARG A 111 -1.04 16.72 -12.15
C ARG A 111 -2.30 15.85 -12.19
N ASP A 112 -2.69 15.29 -11.05
CA ASP A 112 -3.85 14.40 -10.95
C ASP A 112 -5.03 15.07 -10.18
N ASN A 113 -4.89 16.34 -9.78
CA ASN A 113 -5.87 17.11 -9.02
C ASN A 113 -6.34 16.37 -7.74
N VAL A 114 -5.35 15.91 -6.96
CA VAL A 114 -5.56 15.19 -5.69
C VAL A 114 -5.00 16.02 -4.54
N GLU A 115 -5.82 16.23 -3.50
CA GLU A 115 -5.38 16.76 -2.21
C GLU A 115 -5.01 15.57 -1.31
N VAL A 116 -3.77 15.48 -0.83
CA VAL A 116 -3.33 14.39 0.05
C VAL A 116 -3.01 14.90 1.43
N GLN A 117 -3.71 14.39 2.44
CA GLN A 117 -3.41 14.67 3.85
C GLN A 117 -2.47 13.61 4.41
N MET A 118 -1.39 14.06 5.04
CA MET A 118 -0.45 13.24 5.81
C MET A 118 -0.82 13.34 7.28
N ILE A 119 -1.45 12.31 7.82
CA ILE A 119 -2.04 12.30 9.17
C ILE A 119 -1.23 11.37 10.08
N ILE A 120 -0.94 11.73 11.33
CA ILE A 120 -0.29 10.78 12.24
C ILE A 120 -1.14 9.52 12.38
N ASN A 121 -0.50 8.36 12.50
CA ASN A 121 -1.23 7.20 13.00
C ASN A 121 -1.25 7.27 14.53
N LYS A 122 -2.43 7.54 15.11
CA LYS A 122 -2.65 7.59 16.56
C LYS A 122 -2.21 6.32 17.31
N SER A 123 -2.05 5.19 16.62
CA SER A 123 -1.49 3.94 17.16
C SER A 123 -0.31 3.45 16.31
N PRO A 124 0.87 4.09 16.46
CA PRO A 124 2.02 3.92 15.57
C PRO A 124 2.67 2.53 15.70
N ILE A 125 2.98 1.89 14.56
CA ILE A 125 3.65 0.58 14.55
C ILE A 125 5.14 0.79 14.74
N THR A 126 5.71 1.70 13.95
CA THR A 126 7.09 2.16 14.04
C THR A 126 7.16 3.68 14.07
N LYS A 127 8.37 4.23 14.20
CA LYS A 127 8.64 5.66 14.13
C LYS A 127 8.11 6.23 12.81
N TYR A 128 7.61 7.46 12.84
CA TYR A 128 7.04 8.15 11.67
C TYR A 128 5.81 7.48 11.06
N HIS A 129 5.12 6.59 11.78
CA HIS A 129 3.92 5.95 11.25
C HIS A 129 2.86 7.01 10.91
N THR A 130 2.65 7.17 9.60
CA THR A 130 1.79 8.19 9.00
C THR A 130 0.75 7.51 8.12
N LEU A 131 -0.43 8.09 8.07
CA LEU A 131 -1.50 7.73 7.16
C LEU A 131 -1.48 8.71 5.98
N ILE A 132 -1.38 8.17 4.77
CA ILE A 132 -1.53 8.92 3.52
C ILE A 132 -3.00 8.82 3.13
N CYS A 133 -3.73 9.92 3.27
CA CYS A 133 -5.18 9.98 3.05
C CYS A 133 -5.49 10.88 1.85
N PRO A 134 -5.64 10.32 0.64
CA PRO A 134 -5.98 11.08 -0.55
C PRO A 134 -7.45 11.48 -0.56
N ASP A 135 -7.72 12.72 -0.98
CA ASP A 135 -9.05 13.28 -1.20
C ASP A 135 -10.04 13.01 -0.05
N VAL A 136 -9.63 13.32 1.19
CA VAL A 136 -10.41 13.00 2.41
C VAL A 136 -11.86 13.52 2.35
N LYS A 137 -12.05 14.69 1.73
CA LYS A 137 -13.35 15.33 1.52
C LYS A 137 -14.23 14.62 0.49
N LYS A 138 -13.66 13.80 -0.42
CA LYS A 138 -14.39 12.97 -1.39
C LYS A 138 -14.92 11.67 -0.78
N GLU A 139 -14.61 11.40 0.50
CA GLU A 139 -15.15 10.26 1.25
C GLU A 139 -14.92 8.91 0.56
N LEU A 140 -13.76 8.77 -0.09
CA LEU A 140 -13.40 7.55 -0.81
C LEU A 140 -13.34 6.38 0.17
N VAL A 141 -14.02 5.29 -0.16
CA VAL A 141 -13.96 4.04 0.62
C VAL A 141 -12.56 3.42 0.55
N GLN A 142 -12.25 2.46 1.42
CA GLN A 142 -10.94 1.79 1.44
C GLN A 142 -10.74 0.91 0.18
N ARG A 143 -10.52 1.56 -0.96
CA ARG A 143 -10.28 0.95 -2.27
C ARG A 143 -9.33 1.85 -3.04
N ILE A 144 -8.25 1.26 -3.54
CA ILE A 144 -7.21 2.00 -4.27
C ILE A 144 -7.82 2.64 -5.52
N THR A 145 -7.53 3.92 -5.72
CA THR A 145 -7.76 4.62 -7.00
C THR A 145 -6.45 4.78 -7.76
N PHE A 146 -6.52 4.96 -9.08
CA PHE A 146 -5.34 5.26 -9.91
C PHE A 146 -4.54 6.44 -9.33
N SER A 147 -5.18 7.57 -9.06
CA SER A 147 -4.50 8.77 -8.58
C SER A 147 -3.86 8.58 -7.21
N SER A 148 -4.50 7.84 -6.29
CA SER A 148 -3.91 7.50 -5.00
C SER A 148 -2.66 6.64 -5.14
N LEU A 149 -2.70 5.65 -6.04
CA LEU A 149 -1.57 4.75 -6.28
C LEU A 149 -0.43 5.49 -6.99
N ASN A 150 -0.76 6.37 -7.93
CA ASN A 150 0.20 7.21 -8.64
C ASN A 150 0.93 8.15 -7.67
N PHE A 151 0.20 8.82 -6.78
CA PHE A 151 0.78 9.65 -5.72
C PHE A 151 1.76 8.85 -4.85
N CYS A 152 1.32 7.70 -4.32
CA CYS A 152 2.15 6.83 -3.48
C CYS A 152 3.41 6.35 -4.22
N THR A 153 3.27 5.98 -5.49
CA THR A 153 4.37 5.52 -6.34
C THR A 153 5.39 6.62 -6.58
N THR A 154 4.93 7.81 -6.98
CA THR A 154 5.78 8.98 -7.21
C THR A 154 6.48 9.39 -5.93
N PHE A 155 5.75 9.52 -4.81
CA PHE A 155 6.35 9.87 -3.52
C PHE A 155 7.45 8.88 -3.12
N MET A 156 7.18 7.58 -3.17
CA MET A 156 8.14 6.55 -2.75
C MET A 156 9.35 6.41 -3.69
N ARG A 157 9.20 6.73 -4.99
CA ARG A 157 10.34 6.77 -5.93
C ARG A 157 11.23 8.00 -5.73
N SER A 158 10.63 9.10 -5.28
CA SER A 158 11.29 10.41 -5.21
C SER A 158 11.88 10.73 -3.84
N ILE A 159 11.83 9.80 -2.89
CA ILE A 159 12.57 9.88 -1.63
C ILE A 159 13.86 9.07 -1.72
N ASN A 160 14.87 9.49 -0.97
CA ASN A 160 16.14 8.80 -0.79
C ASN A 160 16.24 8.28 0.65
N ASP A 161 15.34 7.36 1.01
CA ASP A 161 15.37 6.69 2.29
C ASP A 161 14.77 5.28 2.16
N PRO A 162 15.61 4.24 1.94
CA PRO A 162 15.14 2.86 1.74
C PRO A 162 14.56 2.23 3.01
N ASN A 163 14.61 2.92 4.15
CA ASN A 163 13.98 2.49 5.40
C ASN A 163 12.55 3.04 5.52
N ILE A 164 12.16 4.00 4.69
CA ILE A 164 10.75 4.37 4.56
C ILE A 164 10.06 3.35 3.66
N ARG A 165 8.96 2.81 4.16
CA ARG A 165 8.19 1.73 3.56
C ARG A 165 6.73 2.12 3.53
N LEU A 166 6.01 1.71 2.49
CA LEU A 166 4.60 2.01 2.34
C LEU A 166 3.78 0.72 2.31
N GLY A 167 2.68 0.69 3.05
CA GLY A 167 1.78 -0.46 3.13
C GLY A 167 0.33 -0.09 2.91
N TYR A 168 -0.47 -1.03 2.42
CA TYR A 168 -1.91 -0.89 2.28
C TYR A 168 -2.60 -2.21 2.60
N ASN A 169 -3.74 -2.10 3.28
CA ASN A 169 -4.64 -3.21 3.56
C ASN A 169 -5.99 -2.90 2.91
N SER A 170 -6.49 -3.79 2.05
CA SER A 170 -7.87 -3.72 1.55
C SER A 170 -8.88 -4.21 2.60
N PRO A 171 -10.19 -3.96 2.41
CA PRO A 171 -11.24 -4.65 3.15
C PRO A 171 -11.06 -6.18 3.07
N GLY A 172 -11.31 -6.88 4.16
CA GLY A 172 -11.04 -8.33 4.24
C GLY A 172 -9.56 -8.71 4.37
N ALA A 173 -8.64 -7.75 4.24
CA ALA A 173 -7.19 -7.94 4.39
C ALA A 173 -6.62 -7.07 5.53
N LEU A 174 -7.39 -6.93 6.62
CA LEU A 174 -7.06 -6.18 7.83
C LEU A 174 -7.07 -4.64 7.74
N ALA A 175 -7.73 -4.05 6.75
CA ALA A 175 -8.14 -2.65 6.84
C ALA A 175 -8.86 -2.38 8.18
N SER A 176 -8.59 -1.25 8.83
CA SER A 176 -9.19 -0.93 10.14
C SER A 176 -10.24 0.18 10.07
N VAL A 177 -10.25 0.94 8.99
CA VAL A 177 -11.16 2.07 8.74
C VAL A 177 -11.61 1.98 7.29
N ASN A 178 -12.91 2.16 7.04
CA ASN A 178 -13.45 2.29 5.69
C ASN A 178 -13.39 3.75 5.20
N HIS A 179 -12.18 4.21 4.92
CA HIS A 179 -11.88 5.49 4.27
C HIS A 179 -10.48 5.34 3.69
N LEU A 180 -10.28 5.58 2.39
CA LEU A 180 -9.02 5.35 1.67
C LEU A 180 -7.81 5.92 2.41
N HIS A 181 -6.90 5.03 2.79
CA HIS A 181 -5.61 5.38 3.38
C HIS A 181 -4.53 4.34 3.07
N PHE A 182 -3.30 4.82 3.01
CA PHE A 182 -2.08 4.02 3.00
C PHE A 182 -1.27 4.30 4.26
N HIS A 183 -0.33 3.43 4.58
CA HIS A 183 0.54 3.53 5.74
C HIS A 183 1.96 3.83 5.29
N LEU A 184 2.57 4.89 5.80
CA LEU A 184 3.99 5.15 5.67
C LEU A 184 4.68 4.79 6.99
N LEU A 185 5.77 4.04 6.95
CA LEU A 185 6.47 3.51 8.11
C LEU A 185 7.98 3.67 7.94
N HIS A 186 8.69 3.95 9.04
CA HIS A 186 10.15 3.81 9.06
C HIS A 186 10.53 2.46 9.66
N ILE A 187 11.13 1.59 8.86
CA ILE A 187 11.59 0.25 9.22
C ILE A 187 13.09 0.15 8.83
N PRO A 188 14.01 0.54 9.72
CA PRO A 188 15.44 0.56 9.45
C PRO A 188 16.07 -0.82 9.59
N ARG A 189 15.50 -1.81 8.92
CA ARG A 189 15.97 -3.21 8.94
C ARG A 189 15.77 -3.85 7.57
N THR A 190 16.64 -4.81 7.25
CA THR A 190 16.39 -5.72 6.13
C THR A 190 15.34 -6.74 6.54
N LEU A 191 14.25 -6.80 5.77
CA LEU A 191 13.11 -7.70 5.96
C LEU A 191 13.23 -8.94 5.06
N TYR A 192 12.38 -9.94 5.29
CA TYR A 192 12.28 -11.12 4.42
C TYR A 192 12.07 -10.71 2.95
N ILE A 193 11.13 -9.79 2.71
CA ILE A 193 10.79 -9.35 1.35
C ILE A 193 11.95 -8.66 0.60
N ASP A 194 12.95 -8.15 1.33
CA ASP A 194 14.11 -7.50 0.70
C ASP A 194 15.04 -8.54 0.04
N ASN A 195 15.00 -9.79 0.52
CA ASN A 195 15.94 -10.85 0.14
C ASN A 195 15.30 -11.97 -0.68
N VAL A 196 13.99 -11.91 -0.96
CA VAL A 196 13.32 -12.94 -1.76
C VAL A 196 13.87 -12.98 -3.17
N GLU A 197 14.01 -14.18 -3.70
CA GLU A 197 14.31 -14.37 -5.10
C GLU A 197 13.07 -14.21 -5.96
N LEU A 198 13.23 -13.52 -7.10
CA LEU A 198 12.14 -13.24 -8.04
C LEU A 198 12.33 -14.02 -9.35
N GLU A 199 11.22 -14.42 -9.94
CA GLU A 199 11.17 -15.00 -11.29
C GLU A 199 10.17 -14.24 -12.18
N PRO A 200 10.43 -14.11 -13.50
CA PRO A 200 9.56 -13.37 -14.40
C PRO A 200 8.13 -13.91 -14.40
N LEU A 201 7.16 -13.00 -14.36
CA LEU A 201 5.73 -13.34 -14.43
C LEU A 201 5.07 -12.82 -15.71
N ALA A 202 5.22 -11.54 -16.01
CA ALA A 202 4.61 -10.89 -17.17
C ALA A 202 5.39 -9.64 -17.60
N GLY A 203 5.42 -9.35 -18.89
CA GLY A 203 6.27 -8.29 -19.44
C GLY A 203 7.74 -8.42 -19.02
N ASN A 204 8.45 -7.28 -18.98
CA ASN A 204 9.84 -7.19 -18.52
C ASN A 204 9.97 -6.49 -17.15
N TYR A 205 8.86 -6.30 -16.43
CA TYR A 205 8.83 -5.54 -15.17
C TYR A 205 7.94 -6.16 -14.10
N VAL A 206 7.27 -7.29 -14.36
CA VAL A 206 6.44 -7.99 -13.36
C VAL A 206 6.99 -9.38 -13.08
N TYR A 207 7.15 -9.67 -11.80
CA TYR A 207 7.75 -10.87 -11.28
C TYR A 207 6.81 -11.53 -10.27
N ARG A 208 7.10 -12.78 -9.94
CA ARG A 208 6.59 -13.46 -8.75
C ARG A 208 7.76 -13.92 -7.90
N LEU A 209 7.50 -14.26 -6.64
CA LEU A 209 8.48 -14.95 -5.80
C LEU A 209 8.80 -16.31 -6.42
N LYS A 210 10.05 -16.76 -6.33
CA LYS A 210 10.43 -18.11 -6.77
C LYS A 210 9.67 -19.17 -5.98
N ASN A 211 9.38 -20.31 -6.59
CA ASN A 211 8.71 -21.42 -5.90
C ASN A 211 9.48 -21.96 -4.67
N SER A 212 10.77 -21.65 -4.55
CA SER A 212 11.61 -22.00 -3.39
C SER A 212 11.41 -21.07 -2.18
N GLU A 213 10.65 -19.99 -2.35
CA GLU A 213 10.27 -19.05 -1.30
C GLU A 213 9.12 -19.58 -0.43
N SER A 214 9.01 -19.05 0.78
CA SER A 214 8.03 -19.51 1.77
C SER A 214 6.64 -18.89 1.58
N THR A 215 6.52 -17.85 0.75
CA THR A 215 5.29 -17.07 0.54
C THR A 215 5.12 -16.69 -0.94
N GLU A 216 3.92 -16.22 -1.30
CA GLU A 216 3.56 -15.85 -2.67
C GLU A 216 3.22 -14.36 -2.77
N ALA A 217 3.76 -13.69 -3.78
CA ALA A 217 3.41 -12.32 -4.11
C ALA A 217 3.71 -12.00 -5.58
N ILE A 218 3.01 -10.99 -6.10
CA ILE A 218 3.36 -10.36 -7.37
C ILE A 218 4.23 -9.15 -7.06
N CYS A 219 5.36 -8.99 -7.76
CA CYS A 219 6.24 -7.83 -7.63
C CYS A 219 6.27 -7.05 -8.94
N PHE A 220 5.80 -5.81 -8.91
CA PHE A 220 6.00 -4.86 -10.00
C PHE A 220 7.25 -4.03 -9.72
N VAL A 221 8.15 -3.97 -10.70
CA VAL A 221 9.39 -3.18 -10.62
C VAL A 221 9.21 -1.89 -11.42
N ILE A 222 9.29 -0.76 -10.71
CA ILE A 222 9.27 0.58 -11.29
C ILE A 222 10.70 1.10 -11.20
N GLY A 223 11.39 1.01 -12.34
CA GLY A 223 12.81 1.24 -12.46
C GLY A 223 13.19 2.70 -12.26
N VAL A 224 14.40 2.96 -11.79
CA VAL A 224 14.92 4.34 -11.67
C VAL A 224 15.04 5.06 -13.02
N LYS A 225 15.15 4.30 -14.11
CA LYS A 225 15.24 4.81 -15.49
C LYS A 225 13.90 4.85 -16.23
N ASP A 226 12.81 4.40 -15.61
CA ASP A 226 11.48 4.47 -16.22
C ASP A 226 11.09 5.93 -16.48
N THR A 227 10.55 6.18 -17.67
CA THR A 227 9.96 7.48 -18.02
C THR A 227 8.62 7.67 -17.31
N GLU A 228 8.11 8.90 -17.28
CA GLU A 228 6.77 9.21 -16.74
C GLU A 228 5.65 8.39 -17.39
N GLU A 229 5.79 8.06 -18.68
CA GLU A 229 4.86 7.21 -19.41
C GLU A 229 4.95 5.75 -18.94
N ASP A 230 6.15 5.20 -18.82
CA ASP A 230 6.38 3.85 -18.28
C ASP A 230 5.79 3.72 -16.87
N ILE A 231 6.01 4.72 -16.01
CA ILE A 231 5.50 4.74 -14.63
C ILE A 231 3.97 4.74 -14.64
N ARG A 232 3.35 5.65 -15.41
CA ARG A 232 1.89 5.76 -15.53
C ARG A 232 1.29 4.44 -16.01
N ASP A 233 1.90 3.79 -17.00
CA ASP A 233 1.44 2.51 -17.52
C ASP A 233 1.57 1.39 -16.48
N LYS A 234 2.70 1.30 -15.78
CA LYS A 234 2.90 0.32 -14.70
C LYS A 234 1.88 0.52 -13.57
N VAL A 235 1.67 1.76 -13.12
CA VAL A 235 0.65 2.12 -12.12
C VAL A 235 -0.75 1.76 -12.61
N GLN A 236 -1.06 2.01 -13.88
CA GLN A 236 -2.34 1.67 -14.49
C GLN A 236 -2.59 0.15 -14.49
N GLN A 237 -1.56 -0.68 -14.73
CA GLN A 237 -1.71 -2.13 -14.65
C GLN A 237 -1.89 -2.62 -13.22
N ILE A 238 -1.15 -2.07 -12.25
CA ILE A 238 -1.33 -2.40 -10.83
C ILE A 238 -2.76 -2.04 -10.40
N HIS A 239 -3.24 -0.84 -10.75
CA HIS A 239 -4.61 -0.40 -10.43
C HIS A 239 -5.68 -1.30 -11.07
N ARG A 240 -5.52 -1.68 -12.35
CA ARG A 240 -6.43 -2.63 -13.02
C ARG A 240 -6.49 -3.97 -12.30
N LEU A 241 -5.34 -4.45 -11.81
CA LEU A 241 -5.28 -5.68 -11.05
C LEU A 241 -5.99 -5.53 -9.69
N THR A 242 -5.76 -4.46 -8.94
CA THR A 242 -6.45 -4.23 -7.65
C THR A 242 -7.97 -4.08 -7.82
N GLU A 243 -8.41 -3.44 -8.89
CA GLU A 243 -9.82 -3.34 -9.26
C GLU A 243 -10.43 -4.72 -9.56
N TRP A 244 -9.72 -5.54 -10.35
CA TRP A 244 -10.14 -6.90 -10.63
C TRP A 244 -10.22 -7.74 -9.35
N LEU A 245 -9.26 -7.62 -8.44
CA LEU A 245 -9.27 -8.34 -7.15
C LEU A 245 -10.49 -7.94 -6.30
N CYS A 246 -10.81 -6.65 -6.21
CA CYS A 246 -12.03 -6.18 -5.54
C CYS A 246 -13.30 -6.78 -6.15
N ASN A 247 -13.41 -6.75 -7.48
CA ASN A 247 -14.58 -7.27 -8.20
C ASN A 247 -14.72 -8.80 -8.10
N ASN A 248 -13.61 -9.52 -7.88
CA ASN A 248 -13.60 -10.96 -7.71
C ASN A 248 -13.54 -11.40 -6.24
N LYS A 249 -13.79 -10.48 -5.30
CA LYS A 249 -13.84 -10.78 -3.85
C LYS A 249 -12.54 -11.38 -3.30
N LEU A 250 -11.40 -10.93 -3.82
CA LEU A 250 -10.07 -11.34 -3.39
C LEU A 250 -9.40 -10.22 -2.56
N PRO A 251 -9.40 -10.33 -1.21
CA PRO A 251 -8.69 -9.40 -0.37
C PRO A 251 -7.20 -9.42 -0.68
N HIS A 252 -6.59 -8.26 -0.54
CA HIS A 252 -5.18 -8.08 -0.87
C HIS A 252 -4.49 -7.04 0.02
N ASN A 253 -3.18 -7.20 0.12
CA ASN A 253 -2.28 -6.27 0.77
C ASN A 253 -1.27 -5.78 -0.27
N LEU A 254 -0.89 -4.52 -0.18
CA LEU A 254 0.15 -3.94 -1.03
C LEU A 254 1.28 -3.41 -0.16
N PHE A 255 2.51 -3.58 -0.61
CA PHE A 255 3.69 -3.04 0.05
C PHE A 255 4.66 -2.46 -0.97
N MET A 256 5.15 -1.24 -0.73
CA MET A 256 6.16 -0.59 -1.55
C MET A 256 7.46 -0.43 -0.76
N THR A 257 8.57 -0.78 -1.42
CA THR A 257 9.92 -0.58 -0.91
C THR A 257 10.89 -0.27 -2.03
N GLN A 258 11.89 0.57 -1.76
CA GLN A 258 13.04 0.71 -2.64
C GLN A 258 13.93 -0.52 -2.48
N ASP A 259 14.38 -1.08 -3.59
CA ASP A 259 15.46 -2.06 -3.58
C ASP A 259 16.75 -1.38 -3.10
N ARG A 260 17.45 -2.01 -2.16
CA ARG A 260 18.62 -1.41 -1.51
C ARG A 260 19.87 -1.38 -2.41
N GLN A 261 19.85 -2.10 -3.54
CA GLN A 261 20.98 -2.18 -4.47
C GLN A 261 20.74 -1.35 -5.73
N THR A 262 19.54 -1.46 -6.33
CA THR A 262 19.20 -0.79 -7.60
C THR A 262 18.47 0.53 -7.42
N ASN A 263 17.94 0.81 -6.21
CA ASN A 263 17.01 1.91 -5.92
C ASN A 263 15.69 1.85 -6.70
N ASP A 264 15.41 0.77 -7.43
CA ASP A 264 14.12 0.59 -8.09
C ASP A 264 13.02 0.47 -7.03
N LEU A 265 11.84 1.04 -7.31
CA LEU A 265 10.69 0.83 -6.44
C LEU A 265 10.07 -0.53 -6.76
N ARG A 266 10.01 -1.41 -5.76
CA ARG A 266 9.28 -2.67 -5.82
C ARG A 266 7.91 -2.49 -5.17
N VAL A 267 6.86 -2.84 -5.91
CA VAL A 267 5.48 -2.85 -5.44
C VAL A 267 5.02 -4.30 -5.36
N PHE A 268 4.95 -4.83 -4.14
CA PHE A 268 4.48 -6.18 -3.85
C PHE A 268 2.98 -6.18 -3.63
N LEU A 269 2.29 -7.14 -4.24
CA LEU A 269 0.87 -7.39 -4.06
C LEU A 269 0.67 -8.83 -3.58
N PHE A 270 0.09 -8.97 -2.40
CA PHE A 270 -0.24 -10.23 -1.76
C PHE A 270 -1.74 -10.45 -1.84
N VAL A 271 -2.17 -11.63 -2.28
CA VAL A 271 -3.59 -11.95 -2.50
C VAL A 271 -4.03 -13.05 -1.55
N ARG A 272 -5.24 -12.91 -1.00
CA ARG A 272 -5.79 -13.80 0.02
C ARG A 272 -7.02 -14.55 -0.50
N SER A 273 -7.10 -15.85 -0.21
CA SER A 273 -8.33 -16.63 -0.36
C SER A 273 -9.33 -16.33 0.76
N THR A 274 -8.84 -15.96 1.95
CA THR A 274 -9.67 -15.80 3.14
C THR A 274 -10.00 -14.33 3.42
N TYR A 275 -11.30 -14.02 3.47
CA TYR A 275 -11.82 -12.72 3.86
C TYR A 275 -11.88 -12.58 5.38
N CYS A 276 -11.11 -11.63 5.94
CA CYS A 276 -11.13 -11.33 7.36
C CYS A 276 -12.22 -10.29 7.69
N VAL A 277 -13.36 -10.76 8.19
CA VAL A 277 -14.46 -9.90 8.67
C VAL A 277 -14.21 -9.40 10.09
N SER A 278 -13.78 -10.31 10.98
CA SER A 278 -13.46 -10.03 12.37
C SER A 278 -11.99 -10.31 12.65
N LYS A 279 -11.35 -9.43 13.41
CA LYS A 279 -9.96 -9.57 13.84
C LYS A 279 -9.97 -10.30 15.17
N ASP A 280 -9.71 -11.59 15.13
CA ASP A 280 -9.51 -12.38 16.34
C ASP A 280 -8.28 -11.86 17.09
N ALA A 281 -8.45 -11.58 18.38
CA ALA A 281 -7.37 -11.11 19.24
C ALA A 281 -6.47 -12.27 19.74
N SER A 282 -6.97 -13.51 19.70
CA SER A 282 -6.24 -14.70 20.12
C SER A 282 -5.20 -15.14 19.08
N VAL A 283 -5.45 -14.88 17.80
CA VAL A 283 -4.55 -15.19 16.69
C VAL A 283 -3.79 -13.94 16.27
N PHE A 284 -2.48 -14.05 15.98
CA PHE A 284 -1.78 -12.90 15.41
C PHE A 284 -2.30 -12.63 13.99
N ASN A 285 -2.62 -11.36 13.73
CA ASN A 285 -3.24 -10.92 12.49
C ASN A 285 -2.16 -10.62 11.46
N VAL A 286 -2.32 -11.13 10.23
CA VAL A 286 -1.33 -10.99 9.15
C VAL A 286 -1.79 -9.96 8.12
N GLY A 287 -1.24 -8.76 8.19
CA GLY A 287 -1.44 -7.67 7.24
C GLY A 287 -0.19 -7.44 6.42
N PHE A 288 -0.08 -6.25 5.81
CA PHE A 288 1.08 -5.95 4.95
C PHE A 288 2.42 -6.06 5.69
N CYS A 289 2.48 -5.75 7.00
CA CYS A 289 3.72 -5.83 7.79
C CYS A 289 4.20 -7.28 7.92
N GLU A 290 3.30 -8.15 8.34
CA GLU A 290 3.60 -9.56 8.62
C GLU A 290 3.95 -10.30 7.31
N LEU A 291 3.24 -9.99 6.22
CA LEU A 291 3.52 -10.56 4.89
C LEU A 291 4.92 -10.25 4.37
N VAL A 292 5.49 -9.10 4.74
CA VAL A 292 6.85 -8.71 4.31
C VAL A 292 7.93 -9.17 5.27
N GLY A 293 7.55 -9.81 6.38
CA GLY A 293 8.45 -10.35 7.38
C GLY A 293 8.70 -9.47 8.60
N PHE A 294 7.83 -8.49 8.87
CA PHE A 294 7.89 -7.65 10.07
C PHE A 294 6.67 -7.89 10.98
N PHE A 295 6.90 -8.36 12.19
CA PHE A 295 5.85 -8.82 13.11
C PHE A 295 5.80 -7.95 14.37
N PRO A 296 4.94 -6.91 14.41
CA PRO A 296 4.62 -6.21 15.64
C PRO A 296 3.75 -7.08 16.56
N LEU A 297 4.27 -7.47 17.73
CA LEU A 297 3.63 -8.41 18.66
C LEU A 297 3.07 -7.73 19.91
N SER A 298 2.04 -8.35 20.49
CA SER A 298 1.28 -7.80 21.63
C SER A 298 1.91 -8.03 22.99
N ASP A 299 2.75 -9.05 23.13
CA ASP A 299 3.26 -9.49 24.42
C ASP A 299 4.55 -10.31 24.26
N GLU A 300 5.28 -10.41 25.35
CA GLU A 300 6.59 -11.07 25.41
C GLU A 300 6.47 -12.59 25.17
N ALA A 301 5.39 -13.23 25.62
CA ALA A 301 5.21 -14.67 25.41
C ALA A 301 5.09 -15.01 23.93
N LYS A 302 4.32 -14.23 23.15
CA LYS A 302 4.28 -14.34 21.69
C LYS A 302 5.65 -14.04 21.09
N LEU A 303 6.35 -13.02 21.58
CA LEU A 303 7.70 -12.71 21.08
C LEU A 303 8.65 -13.89 21.28
N GLN A 304 8.63 -14.57 22.41
CA GLN A 304 9.52 -15.70 22.67
C GLN A 304 9.11 -16.97 21.92
N ASN A 305 7.81 -17.23 21.77
CA ASN A 305 7.31 -18.49 21.21
C ASN A 305 7.09 -18.48 19.70
N LEU A 306 7.09 -17.31 19.03
CA LEU A 306 6.88 -17.25 17.58
C LEU A 306 8.04 -17.90 16.82
N THR A 307 7.73 -18.75 15.85
CA THR A 307 8.72 -19.44 15.00
C THR A 307 8.39 -19.22 13.52
N GLU A 308 9.36 -19.40 12.62
CA GLU A 308 9.08 -19.30 11.18
C GLU A 308 8.02 -20.29 10.70
N PRO A 309 8.01 -21.58 11.11
CA PRO A 309 6.95 -22.51 10.70
C PRO A 309 5.54 -22.01 11.05
N ILE A 310 5.34 -21.51 12.28
CA ILE A 310 4.05 -20.94 12.72
C ILE A 310 3.64 -19.75 11.84
N VAL A 311 4.60 -18.87 11.53
CA VAL A 311 4.36 -17.72 10.66
C VAL A 311 3.99 -18.14 9.24
N ILE A 312 4.75 -19.05 8.64
CA ILE A 312 4.58 -19.51 7.27
C ILE A 312 3.24 -20.24 7.13
N GLU A 313 2.91 -21.13 8.07
CA GLU A 313 1.64 -21.84 8.10
C GLU A 313 0.48 -20.84 8.14
N ARG A 314 0.55 -19.84 9.03
CA ARG A 314 -0.50 -18.82 9.12
C ARG A 314 -0.61 -17.97 7.85
N ILE A 315 0.52 -17.58 7.24
CA ILE A 315 0.50 -16.86 5.96
C ILE A 315 -0.14 -17.73 4.87
N LYS A 316 0.19 -19.02 4.79
CA LYS A 316 -0.38 -19.93 3.79
C LYS A 316 -1.88 -20.17 4.00
N ASP A 317 -2.32 -20.32 5.24
CA ASP A 317 -3.73 -20.50 5.61
C ASP A 317 -4.60 -19.32 5.15
N ILE A 318 -4.16 -18.08 5.37
CA ILE A 318 -4.90 -16.89 4.93
C ILE A 318 -4.78 -16.64 3.42
N THR A 319 -3.62 -16.92 2.82
CA THR A 319 -3.39 -16.60 1.40
C THR A 319 -4.02 -17.64 0.51
N GLY A 320 -4.04 -18.89 0.96
CA GLY A 320 -4.51 -20.05 0.19
C GLY A 320 -3.84 -20.11 -1.18
N ASN A 321 -4.62 -20.46 -2.19
CA ASN A 321 -4.21 -20.54 -3.60
C ASN A 321 -4.66 -19.32 -4.44
N ALA A 322 -5.14 -18.24 -3.82
CA ALA A 322 -5.64 -17.07 -4.54
C ALA A 322 -4.61 -16.46 -5.50
N TYR A 323 -3.32 -16.59 -5.17
CA TYR A 323 -2.20 -16.15 -6.00
C TYR A 323 -2.22 -16.74 -7.41
N GLU A 324 -2.74 -17.97 -7.62
CA GLU A 324 -2.79 -18.60 -8.94
C GLU A 324 -3.71 -17.83 -9.90
N SER A 325 -4.86 -17.40 -9.41
CA SER A 325 -5.81 -16.59 -10.18
C SER A 325 -5.24 -15.21 -10.46
N ALA A 326 -4.56 -14.62 -9.47
CA ALA A 326 -3.91 -13.32 -9.61
C ALA A 326 -2.76 -13.38 -10.62
N TYR A 327 -1.89 -14.39 -10.59
CA TYR A 327 -0.82 -14.58 -11.57
C TYR A 327 -1.35 -14.69 -13.00
N ARG A 328 -2.43 -15.47 -13.22
CA ARG A 328 -3.08 -15.57 -14.53
C ARG A 328 -3.65 -14.23 -14.99
N GLN A 329 -4.30 -13.50 -14.08
CA GLN A 329 -4.88 -12.21 -14.43
C GLN A 329 -3.80 -11.16 -14.70
N THR A 330 -2.71 -11.14 -13.95
CA THR A 330 -1.56 -10.25 -14.19
C THR A 330 -0.99 -10.45 -15.59
N LYS A 331 -0.78 -11.69 -16.02
CA LYS A 331 -0.35 -12.00 -17.41
C LYS A 331 -1.32 -11.44 -18.44
N ARG A 332 -2.63 -11.62 -18.24
CA ARG A 332 -3.66 -11.06 -19.15
C ARG A 332 -3.64 -9.54 -19.20
N ILE A 333 -3.53 -8.88 -18.06
CA ILE A 333 -3.50 -7.42 -17.97
C ILE A 333 -2.24 -6.85 -18.63
N VAL A 334 -1.08 -7.42 -18.32
CA VAL A 334 0.22 -6.90 -18.76
C VAL A 334 0.53 -7.30 -20.21
N ASP A 335 0.47 -8.59 -20.53
CA ASP A 335 0.84 -9.07 -21.87
C ASP A 335 -0.30 -8.89 -22.88
N GLY A 336 -1.56 -9.06 -22.45
CA GLY A 336 -2.75 -8.88 -23.28
C GLY A 336 -3.06 -7.42 -23.63
N SER A 337 -2.52 -6.46 -22.87
CA SER A 337 -2.58 -5.03 -23.24
C SER A 337 -1.76 -4.70 -24.49
N ARG A 338 -0.82 -5.57 -24.88
CA ARG A 338 -0.06 -5.43 -26.14
C ARG A 338 -0.79 -6.00 -27.36
N SER A 339 -1.92 -6.71 -27.19
CA SER A 339 -2.54 -7.50 -28.26
C SER A 339 -3.98 -7.15 -28.66
N THR A 340 -4.58 -6.04 -28.20
CA THR A 340 -5.95 -5.69 -28.63
C THR A 340 -6.19 -4.19 -28.90
N LEU A 341 -5.99 -3.81 -30.17
CA LEU A 341 -6.91 -2.91 -30.88
C LEU A 341 -8.17 -3.73 -31.23
N TRP A 342 -9.28 -3.62 -30.48
CA TRP A 342 -10.67 -3.65 -31.01
C TRP A 342 -11.76 -3.39 -29.94
N PRO A 343 -13.05 -3.13 -30.30
CA PRO A 343 -13.77 -1.93 -29.93
C PRO A 343 -14.85 -2.17 -28.85
N PHE A 344 -15.38 -1.06 -28.35
CA PHE A 344 -16.60 -1.00 -27.55
C PHE A 344 -17.76 -1.79 -28.17
N LEU A 345 -18.27 -2.78 -27.46
CA LEU A 345 -19.61 -3.33 -27.68
C LEU A 345 -20.58 -2.65 -26.71
N THR A 346 -21.41 -1.80 -27.31
CA THR A 346 -22.57 -1.13 -26.74
C THR A 346 -23.61 -2.14 -26.25
N TYR A 347 -24.07 -2.00 -25.01
CA TYR A 347 -25.29 -2.64 -24.53
C TYR A 347 -26.49 -2.00 -25.24
N ALA A 348 -27.09 -2.72 -26.18
CA ALA A 348 -28.40 -2.37 -26.72
C ALA A 348 -29.50 -2.97 -25.83
N THR A 349 -30.36 -2.10 -25.35
CA THR A 349 -31.59 -2.34 -24.58
C THR A 349 -32.53 -3.34 -25.27
N CYS A 350 -32.95 -4.36 -24.52
CA CYS A 350 -34.04 -5.25 -24.91
C CYS A 350 -35.38 -4.52 -24.65
N VAL A 351 -36.02 -4.01 -25.71
CA VAL A 351 -37.39 -3.51 -25.67
C VAL A 351 -38.31 -4.69 -25.99
N VAL A 352 -39.09 -5.12 -25.00
CA VAL A 352 -40.20 -6.06 -25.18
C VAL A 352 -41.37 -5.29 -25.81
N ILE A 353 -41.64 -5.55 -27.09
CA ILE A 353 -42.89 -5.15 -27.74
C ILE A 353 -43.89 -6.30 -27.56
N SER A 354 -44.92 -6.05 -26.78
CA SER A 354 -46.13 -6.88 -26.69
C SER A 354 -47.20 -6.28 -27.61
N LYS A 355 -47.79 -7.14 -28.46
CA LYS A 355 -49.05 -7.01 -29.26
C LYS A 355 -48.91 -7.98 -30.47
N ILE A 356 -49.81 -8.87 -30.89
CA ILE A 356 -51.28 -9.03 -30.79
C ILE A 356 -51.61 -10.51 -31.12
N LYS A 357 -52.46 -11.18 -30.33
CA LYS A 357 -53.74 -11.80 -30.74
C LYS A 357 -54.50 -12.33 -29.53
#